data_AF-A0A0M3IUN5-F1
#
_entry.id   AF-A0A0M3IUN5-F1
#
_cell.length_a   1.000
_cell.length_b   1.000
_cell.length_c   1.000
_cell.angle_alpha   90.00
_cell.angle_beta   90.00
_cell.angle_gamma   90.00
#
_symmetry.space_group_name_H-M   'P 1'
#
loop_
_entity.id
_entity.type
_entity.pdbx_description
1 polymer ?
#
loop_
_entity_poly.entity_id
_entity_poly.type
_entity_poly.pdbx_seq_one_letter_code
_entity_poly.pdbx_strand_id
1 'polypeptide(L)'
;MEDDECATNEKPLKGLSQIQLFRLCTVPQMQTFVQNMDFAFYQVIAEVLIPDVLSSNMSSTLTTQIRNFAKSLEGQLKKAMQGAPDVIQKKKLVAVRMLAQTLRRYTSLNHLATAARGVLQKPDQIQQMYQDFNRVDISNVQDQAGWVCDCDPVLVSNLQSDFRENLQKQKTLEQWAEWMEAVVDQKQKTLEQWAEWMEAVVDQVLAKYHDKPLNILADVAKQFLKNWSFYSSMIIRDLTLRSAQSFGSFHLIRLLYDEYLLYLVELRLAKAANKPVISIMAQVRQVFSSHLSISVFHHSLIVVFVALNCCRPLFIYNAKFCYNHLWKLRCINRSEKLVWLNFERI
;
A
#
# COMPACT_ATOMS: atom_id res chain seq x y z
N MET A 1 60.82 -11.33 -40.99
CA MET A 1 60.02 -12.36 -40.30
C MET A 1 60.58 -12.41 -38.89
N GLU A 2 60.13 -11.46 -38.07
CA GLU A 2 60.32 -11.44 -36.63
C GLU A 2 58.92 -11.72 -36.08
N ASP A 3 58.71 -12.92 -35.55
CA ASP A 3 57.49 -13.28 -34.85
C ASP A 3 57.68 -12.88 -33.38
N ASP A 4 57.06 -11.77 -32.99
CA ASP A 4 57.07 -11.25 -31.63
C ASP A 4 55.92 -11.88 -30.82
N GLU A 5 56.29 -12.74 -29.85
CA GLU A 5 55.39 -13.34 -28.88
C GLU A 5 54.79 -12.28 -27.94
N CYS A 6 53.61 -11.75 -28.27
CA CYS A 6 52.79 -11.05 -27.28
C CYS A 6 51.86 -12.03 -26.55
N ALA A 7 52.46 -12.92 -25.73
CA ALA A 7 51.72 -13.65 -24.71
C ALA A 7 51.25 -12.66 -23.63
N THR A 8 50.00 -12.21 -23.72
CA THR A 8 49.33 -11.40 -22.70
C THR A 8 49.23 -12.19 -21.41
N ASN A 9 50.21 -11.97 -20.54
CA ASN A 9 50.32 -12.58 -19.21
C ASN A 9 49.40 -11.86 -18.21
N GLU A 10 48.09 -11.82 -18.48
CA GLU A 10 47.11 -11.39 -17.48
C GLU A 10 46.95 -12.50 -16.44
N LYS A 11 47.76 -12.45 -15.39
CA LYS A 11 47.52 -13.26 -14.19
C LYS A 11 46.10 -12.96 -13.71
N PRO A 12 45.21 -13.96 -13.58
CA PRO A 12 43.88 -13.73 -13.04
C PRO A 12 44.05 -13.10 -11.65
N LEU A 13 43.45 -11.93 -11.44
CA LEU A 13 43.43 -11.24 -10.16
C LEU A 13 43.06 -12.27 -9.07
N LYS A 14 44.00 -12.57 -8.17
CA LYS A 14 43.74 -13.46 -7.05
C LYS A 14 42.60 -12.86 -6.22
N GLY A 15 41.43 -13.49 -6.30
CA GLY A 15 40.26 -13.09 -5.51
C GLY A 15 40.54 -13.14 -4.01
N LEU A 16 39.76 -12.39 -3.24
CA LEU A 16 39.84 -12.40 -1.79
C LEU A 16 39.42 -13.76 -1.23
N SER A 17 40.15 -14.27 -0.26
CA SER A 17 39.71 -15.45 0.52
C SER A 17 38.46 -15.12 1.35
N GLN A 18 37.70 -16.14 1.73
CA GLN A 18 36.51 -15.98 2.58
C GLN A 18 36.81 -15.25 3.89
N ILE A 19 37.95 -15.53 4.51
CA ILE A 19 38.38 -14.87 5.75
C ILE A 19 38.65 -13.38 5.51
N GLN A 20 39.33 -13.05 4.42
CA GLN A 20 39.59 -11.65 4.05
C GLN A 20 38.27 -10.91 3.75
N LEU A 21 37.33 -11.55 3.05
CA LEU A 21 36.02 -10.99 2.76
C LEU A 21 35.19 -10.78 4.03
N PHE A 22 35.19 -11.73 4.96
CA PHE A 22 34.51 -11.58 6.25
C PHE A 22 35.13 -10.49 7.12
N ARG A 23 36.46 -10.32 7.10
CA ARG A 23 37.11 -9.17 7.75
C ARG A 23 36.67 -7.85 7.13
N LEU A 24 36.55 -7.75 5.81
CA LEU A 24 36.02 -6.53 5.19
C LEU A 24 34.58 -6.24 5.63
N CYS A 25 33.76 -7.27 5.81
CA CYS A 25 32.39 -7.12 6.30
C CYS A 25 32.30 -6.63 7.76
N THR A 26 33.38 -6.57 8.53
CA THR A 26 33.38 -5.94 9.86
C THR A 26 33.62 -4.43 9.81
N VAL A 27 34.10 -3.90 8.68
CA VAL A 27 34.35 -2.47 8.47
C VAL A 27 33.02 -1.71 8.29
N PRO A 28 32.70 -0.69 9.12
CA PRO A 28 31.42 0.02 9.05
C PRO A 28 31.10 0.67 7.69
N GLN A 29 32.11 1.21 7.03
CA GLN A 29 31.97 1.81 5.69
C GLN A 29 31.58 0.76 4.66
N MET A 30 32.20 -0.43 4.72
CA MET A 30 31.87 -1.55 3.85
C MET A 30 30.44 -2.06 4.10
N GLN A 31 30.03 -2.16 5.36
CA GLN A 31 28.65 -2.55 5.70
C GLN A 31 27.62 -1.57 5.15
N THR A 32 27.90 -0.27 5.24
CA THR A 32 27.03 0.79 4.72
C THR A 32 26.98 0.75 3.20
N PHE A 33 28.13 0.59 2.54
CA PHE A 33 28.23 0.45 1.10
C PHE A 33 27.42 -0.75 0.60
N VAL A 34 27.62 -1.94 1.18
CA VAL A 34 26.90 -3.16 0.79
C VAL A 34 25.40 -3.00 1.00
N GLN A 35 24.96 -2.39 2.10
CA GLN A 35 23.54 -2.15 2.35
C GLN A 35 22.93 -1.19 1.32
N ASN A 36 23.62 -0.13 0.94
CA ASN A 36 23.15 0.81 -0.08
C ASN A 36 23.04 0.14 -1.45
N MET A 37 24.03 -0.70 -1.81
CA MET A 37 24.00 -1.49 -3.05
C MET A 37 22.84 -2.49 -3.04
N ASP A 38 22.60 -3.18 -1.93
CA ASP A 38 21.44 -4.07 -1.79
C ASP A 38 20.13 -3.31 -2.01
N PHE A 39 19.97 -2.12 -1.41
CA PHE A 39 18.76 -1.32 -1.62
C PHE A 39 18.57 -0.87 -3.07
N ALA A 40 19.63 -0.43 -3.74
CA ALA A 40 19.56 -0.06 -5.15
C ALA A 40 19.21 -1.26 -6.04
N PHE A 41 19.88 -2.41 -5.83
CA PHE A 41 19.61 -3.63 -6.58
C PHE A 41 18.20 -4.16 -6.35
N TYR A 42 17.73 -4.17 -5.10
CA TYR A 42 16.39 -4.62 -4.76
C TYR A 42 15.30 -3.69 -5.30
N GLN A 43 15.59 -2.38 -5.43
CA GLN A 43 14.67 -1.45 -6.08
C GLN A 43 14.47 -1.84 -7.55
N VAL A 44 15.55 -2.11 -8.27
CA VAL A 44 15.48 -2.58 -9.66
C VAL A 44 14.70 -3.88 -9.77
N ILE A 45 14.90 -4.84 -8.86
CA ILE A 45 14.11 -6.08 -8.84
C ILE A 45 12.62 -5.80 -8.69
N ALA A 46 12.23 -4.89 -7.78
CA ALA A 46 10.83 -4.55 -7.56
C ALA A 46 10.21 -3.91 -8.82
N GLU A 47 10.93 -3.00 -9.46
CA GLU A 47 10.50 -2.30 -10.69
C GLU A 47 10.41 -3.22 -11.91
N VAL A 48 11.33 -4.19 -12.03
CA VAL A 48 11.28 -5.18 -13.11
C VAL A 48 10.12 -6.16 -12.92
N LEU A 49 9.87 -6.61 -11.68
CA LEU A 49 8.81 -7.57 -11.40
C LEU A 49 7.41 -6.93 -11.42
N ILE A 50 7.30 -5.67 -11.01
CA ILE A 50 6.03 -4.93 -10.94
C ILE A 50 6.28 -3.49 -11.46
N PRO A 51 6.35 -3.30 -12.79
CA PRO A 51 6.64 -2.00 -13.39
C PRO A 51 5.58 -0.94 -13.10
N ASP A 52 4.31 -1.39 -13.02
CA ASP A 52 3.18 -0.54 -12.70
C ASP A 52 2.25 -1.27 -11.71
N VAL A 53 2.12 -0.70 -10.51
CA VAL A 53 1.27 -1.24 -9.44
C VAL A 53 -0.22 -1.18 -9.79
N LEU A 54 -0.62 -0.30 -10.71
CA LEU A 54 -1.97 -0.17 -11.25
C LEU A 54 -2.12 -0.84 -12.62
N SER A 55 -1.22 -1.74 -13.01
CA SER A 55 -1.36 -2.46 -14.28
C SER A 55 -2.53 -3.45 -14.25
N SER A 56 -3.26 -3.59 -15.35
CA SER A 56 -4.30 -4.60 -15.54
C SER A 56 -3.77 -5.93 -16.09
N ASN A 57 -2.53 -5.94 -16.57
CA ASN A 57 -1.95 -7.05 -17.32
C ASN A 57 -1.22 -8.09 -16.45
N MET A 58 -1.23 -7.94 -15.12
CA MET A 58 -0.53 -8.86 -14.23
C MET A 58 -1.36 -10.12 -14.01
N SER A 59 -0.86 -11.27 -14.48
CA SER A 59 -1.55 -12.54 -14.30
C SER A 59 -1.59 -12.99 -12.83
N SER A 60 -2.63 -13.73 -12.46
CA SER A 60 -2.76 -14.32 -11.11
C SER A 60 -1.62 -15.29 -10.80
N THR A 61 -1.12 -16.02 -11.81
CA THR A 61 0.04 -16.91 -11.71
C THR A 61 1.31 -16.13 -11.37
N LEU A 62 1.64 -15.08 -12.11
CA LEU A 62 2.82 -14.26 -11.87
C LEU A 62 2.75 -13.62 -10.47
N THR A 63 1.58 -13.07 -10.12
CA THR A 63 1.33 -12.49 -8.78
C THR A 63 1.61 -13.50 -7.67
N THR A 64 1.15 -14.75 -7.83
CA THR A 64 1.36 -15.82 -6.85
C THR A 64 2.84 -16.20 -6.74
N GLN A 65 3.55 -16.28 -7.87
CA GLN A 65 4.99 -16.56 -7.89
C GLN A 65 5.79 -15.46 -7.18
N ILE A 66 5.48 -14.18 -7.45
CA ILE A 66 6.12 -13.05 -6.77
C ILE A 66 5.88 -13.11 -5.25
N ARG A 67 4.64 -13.41 -4.82
CA ARG A 67 4.31 -13.54 -3.38
C ARG A 67 5.05 -14.71 -2.72
N ASN A 68 5.17 -15.84 -3.40
CA ASN A 68 5.92 -17.01 -2.91
C ASN A 68 7.41 -16.71 -2.81
N PHE A 69 7.99 -16.08 -3.83
CA PHE A 69 9.37 -15.59 -3.82
C PHE A 69 9.61 -14.64 -2.64
N ALA A 70 8.76 -13.64 -2.46
CA ALA A 70 8.83 -12.71 -1.35
C ALA A 70 8.79 -13.41 0.03
N LYS A 71 8.02 -14.50 0.16
CA LYS A 71 7.93 -15.29 1.40
C LYS A 71 9.21 -16.08 1.70
N SER A 72 9.94 -16.54 0.68
CA SER A 72 11.16 -17.36 0.87
C SER A 72 12.44 -16.52 1.03
N LEU A 73 12.47 -15.29 0.50
CA LEU A 73 13.64 -14.42 0.42
C LEU A 73 14.46 -14.32 1.72
N GLU A 74 13.82 -13.99 2.83
CA GLU A 74 14.53 -13.80 4.11
C GLU A 74 15.19 -15.10 4.58
N GLY A 75 14.47 -16.23 4.50
CA GLY A 75 14.98 -17.53 4.91
C GLY A 75 16.14 -18.01 4.04
N GLN A 76 16.05 -17.77 2.73
CA GLN A 76 17.11 -18.10 1.77
C GLN A 76 18.36 -17.24 2.02
N LEU A 77 18.21 -15.93 2.22
CA LEU A 77 19.34 -15.07 2.54
C LEU A 77 19.99 -15.43 3.87
N LYS A 78 19.20 -15.73 4.92
CA LYS A 78 19.73 -16.14 6.22
C LYS A 78 20.59 -17.41 6.12
N LYS A 79 20.18 -18.37 5.28
CA LYS A 79 20.96 -19.58 5.00
C LYS A 79 22.24 -19.26 4.22
N ALA A 80 22.14 -18.43 3.18
CA ALA A 80 23.30 -18.03 2.36
C ALA A 80 24.36 -17.24 3.14
N MET A 81 23.96 -16.56 4.22
CA MET A 81 24.83 -15.75 5.06
C MET A 81 25.45 -16.51 6.25
N GLN A 82 25.24 -17.82 6.37
CA GLN A 82 25.80 -18.62 7.45
C GLN A 82 27.33 -18.49 7.53
N GLY A 83 27.85 -18.29 8.73
CA GLY A 83 29.28 -18.10 9.00
C GLY A 83 29.81 -16.68 8.77
N ALA A 84 29.04 -15.78 8.12
CA ALA A 84 29.45 -14.38 7.97
C ALA A 84 29.33 -13.61 9.31
N PRO A 85 30.01 -12.46 9.48
CA PRO A 85 29.86 -11.67 10.71
C PRO A 85 28.43 -11.19 10.95
N ASP A 86 27.94 -11.28 12.20
CA ASP A 86 26.55 -10.97 12.57
C ASP A 86 26.09 -9.57 12.14
N VAL A 87 26.99 -8.59 12.18
CA VAL A 87 26.66 -7.19 11.83
C VAL A 87 26.25 -7.06 10.37
N ILE A 88 26.99 -7.70 9.45
CA ILE A 88 26.63 -7.66 8.02
C ILE A 88 25.38 -8.50 7.75
N GLN A 89 25.20 -9.63 8.45
CA GLN A 89 24.00 -10.45 8.32
C GLN A 89 22.75 -9.63 8.67
N LYS A 90 22.77 -8.90 9.80
CA LYS A 90 21.66 -8.03 10.22
C LYS A 90 21.32 -6.97 9.16
N LYS A 91 22.34 -6.33 8.58
CA LYS A 91 22.19 -5.30 7.55
C LYS A 91 21.54 -5.85 6.26
N LYS A 92 22.04 -6.99 5.75
CA LYS A 92 21.46 -7.65 4.58
C LYS A 92 20.04 -8.16 4.83
N LEU A 93 19.78 -8.70 6.03
CA LEU A 93 18.43 -9.15 6.41
C LEU A 93 17.41 -8.00 6.48
N VAL A 94 17.81 -6.81 6.94
CA VAL A 94 16.95 -5.62 6.86
C VAL A 94 16.62 -5.30 5.41
N ALA A 95 17.62 -5.23 4.52
CA ALA A 95 17.41 -4.90 3.12
C ALA A 95 16.48 -5.89 2.40
N VAL A 96 16.69 -7.20 2.59
CA VAL A 96 15.85 -8.22 1.93
C VAL A 96 14.43 -8.26 2.49
N ARG A 97 14.23 -7.98 3.79
CA ARG A 97 12.90 -7.86 4.38
C ARG A 97 12.12 -6.72 3.76
N MET A 98 12.81 -5.62 3.45
CA MET A 98 12.19 -4.49 2.77
C MET A 98 11.78 -4.84 1.34
N LEU A 99 12.60 -5.57 0.60
CA LEU A 99 12.21 -6.10 -0.72
C LEU A 99 10.98 -7.01 -0.61
N ALA A 100 11.05 -8.02 0.26
CA ALA A 100 9.96 -8.98 0.48
C ALA A 100 8.64 -8.30 0.88
N GLN A 101 8.73 -7.21 1.64
CA GLN A 101 7.58 -6.40 2.00
C GLN A 101 7.05 -5.57 0.84
N THR A 102 7.94 -4.93 0.07
CA THR A 102 7.58 -4.12 -1.10
C THR A 102 6.84 -4.96 -2.12
N LEU A 103 7.37 -6.15 -2.47
CA LEU A 103 6.72 -7.08 -3.39
C LEU A 103 5.32 -7.51 -2.90
N ARG A 104 5.16 -7.79 -1.60
CA ARG A 104 3.85 -8.13 -1.01
C ARG A 104 2.86 -6.96 -1.05
N ARG A 105 3.33 -5.74 -0.81
CA ARG A 105 2.49 -4.53 -0.85
C ARG A 105 2.06 -4.22 -2.28
N TYR A 106 2.99 -4.21 -3.22
CA TYR A 106 2.71 -3.89 -4.62
C TYR A 106 1.78 -4.92 -5.26
N THR A 107 1.97 -6.22 -4.99
CA THR A 107 1.02 -7.25 -5.43
C THR A 107 -0.35 -7.15 -4.76
N SER A 108 -0.45 -6.65 -3.53
CA SER A 108 -1.75 -6.39 -2.86
C SER A 108 -2.43 -5.15 -3.41
N LEU A 109 -1.67 -4.08 -3.66
CA LEU A 109 -2.16 -2.87 -4.30
C LEU A 109 -2.68 -3.17 -5.72
N ASN A 110 -1.97 -3.99 -6.50
CA ASN A 110 -2.42 -4.40 -7.82
C ASN A 110 -3.73 -5.23 -7.79
N HIS A 111 -3.88 -6.08 -6.77
CA HIS A 111 -5.13 -6.82 -6.56
C HIS A 111 -6.29 -5.89 -6.19
N LEU A 112 -6.06 -4.89 -5.32
CA LEU A 112 -7.03 -3.86 -4.99
C LEU A 112 -7.41 -3.04 -6.24
N ALA A 113 -6.42 -2.66 -7.05
CA ALA A 113 -6.63 -1.95 -8.31
C ALA A 113 -7.53 -2.75 -9.26
N THR A 114 -7.29 -4.06 -9.39
CA THR A 114 -8.11 -4.95 -10.21
C THR A 114 -9.55 -5.03 -9.72
N ALA A 115 -9.76 -5.17 -8.41
CA ALA A 115 -11.09 -5.17 -7.83
C ALA A 115 -11.80 -3.81 -8.02
N ALA A 116 -11.07 -2.70 -7.84
CA ALA A 116 -11.58 -1.35 -8.04
C ALA A 116 -11.97 -1.10 -9.51
N ARG A 117 -11.19 -1.57 -10.50
CA ARG A 117 -11.60 -1.50 -11.92
C ARG A 117 -12.96 -2.18 -12.14
N GLY A 118 -13.19 -3.35 -11.53
CA GLY A 118 -14.48 -4.04 -11.65
C GLY A 118 -15.68 -3.25 -11.10
N VAL A 119 -15.44 -2.29 -10.19
CA VAL A 119 -16.45 -1.35 -9.70
C VAL A 119 -16.55 -0.13 -10.62
N LEU A 120 -15.42 0.46 -11.00
CA LEU A 120 -15.34 1.69 -11.82
C LEU A 120 -15.64 1.47 -13.30
N GLN A 121 -15.83 0.23 -13.74
CA GLN A 121 -16.28 -0.11 -15.09
C GLN A 121 -17.80 -0.32 -15.18
N LYS A 122 -18.53 -0.14 -14.07
CA LYS A 122 -19.99 -0.33 -14.02
C LYS A 122 -20.70 1.02 -13.87
N PRO A 123 -21.33 1.55 -14.93
CA PRO A 123 -21.95 2.88 -14.89
C PRO A 123 -23.03 3.01 -13.82
N ASP A 124 -23.90 2.00 -13.69
CA ASP A 124 -24.95 1.98 -12.66
C ASP A 124 -24.36 2.04 -11.25
N GLN A 125 -23.23 1.37 -11.03
CA GLN A 125 -22.54 1.37 -9.75
C GLN A 125 -21.93 2.74 -9.43
N ILE A 126 -21.29 3.39 -10.42
CA ILE A 126 -20.75 4.75 -10.27
C ILE A 126 -21.88 5.75 -10.03
N GLN A 127 -22.99 5.62 -10.76
CA GLN A 127 -24.16 6.48 -10.58
C GLN A 127 -24.76 6.33 -9.18
N GLN A 128 -24.84 5.11 -8.67
CA GLN A 128 -25.27 4.86 -7.29
C GLN A 128 -24.29 5.45 -6.28
N MET A 129 -22.97 5.31 -6.51
CA MET A 129 -21.94 5.94 -5.69
C MET A 129 -22.08 7.46 -5.66
N TYR A 130 -22.31 8.11 -6.80
CA TYR A 130 -22.56 9.55 -6.88
C TYR A 130 -23.78 9.98 -6.05
N GLN A 131 -24.89 9.25 -6.17
CA GLN A 131 -26.11 9.55 -5.40
C GLN A 131 -25.90 9.38 -3.90
N ASP A 132 -25.24 8.28 -3.49
CA ASP A 132 -24.94 8.02 -2.08
C ASP A 132 -23.95 9.05 -1.52
N PHE A 133 -22.94 9.47 -2.31
CA PHE A 133 -21.99 10.51 -1.90
C PHE A 133 -22.66 11.86 -1.68
N ASN A 134 -23.60 12.26 -2.55
CA ASN A 134 -24.36 13.51 -2.39
C ASN A 134 -25.25 13.53 -1.14
N ARG A 135 -25.54 12.36 -0.55
CA ARG A 135 -26.31 12.25 0.69
C ARG A 135 -25.43 12.29 1.94
N VAL A 136 -24.11 12.21 1.79
CA VAL A 136 -23.18 12.29 2.91
C VAL A 136 -23.24 13.69 3.51
N ASP A 137 -23.33 13.77 4.84
CA ASP A 137 -23.30 15.06 5.55
C ASP A 137 -21.88 15.59 5.62
N ILE A 138 -21.46 16.25 4.54
CA ILE A 138 -20.11 16.81 4.40
C ILE A 138 -19.84 17.90 5.44
N SER A 139 -20.85 18.68 5.84
CA SER A 139 -20.69 19.71 6.88
C SER A 139 -20.28 19.06 8.20
N ASN A 140 -21.02 18.03 8.63
CA ASN A 140 -20.69 17.31 9.86
C ASN A 140 -19.33 16.58 9.77
N VAL A 141 -18.97 16.05 8.60
CA VAL A 141 -17.62 15.48 8.38
C VAL A 141 -16.55 16.57 8.56
N GLN A 142 -16.75 17.76 7.99
CA GLN A 142 -15.83 18.89 8.12
C GLN A 142 -15.75 19.41 9.56
N ASP A 143 -16.86 19.49 10.29
CA ASP A 143 -16.87 19.97 11.68
C ASP A 143 -16.12 19.00 12.61
N GLN A 144 -16.36 17.69 12.48
CA GLN A 144 -15.71 16.67 13.30
C GLN A 144 -14.23 16.50 12.95
N ALA A 145 -13.89 16.51 11.66
CA ALA A 145 -12.52 16.30 11.22
C ALA A 145 -11.68 17.57 11.24
N GLY A 146 -12.26 18.74 11.00
CA GLY A 146 -11.57 20.03 11.02
C GLY A 146 -10.95 20.32 12.38
N TRP A 147 -11.67 20.01 13.47
CA TRP A 147 -11.14 20.16 14.83
C TRP A 147 -9.95 19.23 15.14
N VAL A 148 -9.92 18.03 14.53
CA VAL A 148 -8.89 17.01 14.80
C VAL A 148 -7.66 17.15 13.88
N CYS A 149 -7.90 17.43 12.59
CA CYS A 149 -6.90 17.28 11.55
C CYS A 149 -6.13 18.56 11.22
N ASP A 150 -6.57 19.72 11.71
CA ASP A 150 -6.00 21.05 11.42
C ASP A 150 -5.68 21.22 9.92
N CYS A 151 -6.60 20.75 9.07
CA CYS A 151 -6.48 20.82 7.62
C CYS A 151 -6.93 22.18 7.12
N ASP A 152 -6.31 22.65 6.04
CA ASP A 152 -6.82 23.78 5.25
C ASP A 152 -8.25 23.47 4.76
N PRO A 153 -9.28 24.21 5.21
CA PRO A 153 -10.67 23.96 4.84
C PRO A 153 -10.90 24.06 3.33
N VAL A 154 -10.15 24.92 2.64
CA VAL A 154 -10.25 25.10 1.19
C VAL A 154 -9.74 23.86 0.48
N LEU A 155 -8.61 23.31 0.92
CA LEU A 155 -8.09 22.05 0.37
C LEU A 155 -9.09 20.91 0.57
N VAL A 156 -9.65 20.76 1.78
CA VAL A 156 -10.63 19.70 2.06
C VAL A 156 -11.88 19.85 1.19
N SER A 157 -12.41 21.07 1.06
CA SER A 157 -13.56 21.36 0.21
C SER A 157 -13.26 21.06 -1.27
N ASN A 158 -12.08 21.43 -1.76
CA ASN A 158 -11.67 21.15 -3.14
C ASN A 158 -11.57 19.64 -3.39
N LEU A 159 -10.93 18.88 -2.50
CA LEU A 159 -10.83 17.41 -2.63
C LEU A 159 -12.20 16.73 -2.66
N GLN A 160 -13.15 17.23 -1.86
CA GLN A 160 -14.53 16.73 -1.85
C GLN A 160 -15.26 17.07 -3.16
N SER A 161 -15.10 18.30 -3.66
CA SER A 161 -15.66 18.73 -4.95
C SER A 161 -15.07 17.90 -6.09
N ASP A 162 -13.76 17.74 -6.14
CA ASP A 162 -13.05 16.96 -7.16
C ASP A 162 -13.52 15.50 -7.17
N PHE A 163 -13.64 14.88 -5.98
CA PHE A 163 -14.12 13.51 -5.87
C PHE A 163 -15.55 13.37 -6.39
N ARG A 164 -16.44 14.31 -6.04
CA ARG A 164 -17.82 14.38 -6.54
C ARG A 164 -17.86 14.56 -8.05
N GLU A 165 -17.04 15.47 -8.58
CA GLU A 165 -16.92 15.74 -10.01
C GLU A 165 -16.38 14.53 -10.77
N ASN A 166 -15.42 13.80 -10.22
CA ASN A 166 -14.89 12.59 -10.85
C ASN A 166 -15.95 11.50 -10.97
N LEU A 167 -16.80 11.31 -9.94
CA LEU A 167 -17.97 10.43 -10.02
C LEU A 167 -18.98 10.90 -11.07
N GLN A 168 -19.20 12.22 -11.19
CA GLN A 168 -20.13 12.79 -12.16
C GLN A 168 -19.60 12.75 -13.61
N LYS A 169 -18.32 13.06 -13.82
CA LYS A 169 -17.65 13.10 -15.12
C LYS A 169 -17.61 11.72 -15.76
N GLN A 170 -17.46 10.66 -14.97
CA GLN A 170 -17.51 9.29 -15.48
C GLN A 170 -18.84 9.01 -16.16
N LYS A 171 -19.96 9.35 -15.51
CA LYS A 171 -21.29 9.32 -16.14
C LYS A 171 -21.34 10.01 -17.52
N THR A 172 -20.74 11.20 -17.64
CA THR A 172 -20.73 11.94 -18.90
C THR A 172 -19.82 11.31 -19.94
N LEU A 173 -18.66 10.77 -19.52
CA LEU A 173 -17.75 10.05 -20.41
C LEU A 173 -18.39 8.77 -20.93
N GLU A 174 -19.22 8.08 -20.15
CA GLU A 174 -19.99 6.92 -20.61
C GLU A 174 -21.06 7.28 -21.64
N GLN A 175 -21.82 8.37 -21.42
CA GLN A 175 -22.76 8.90 -22.44
C GLN A 175 -22.03 9.31 -23.72
N TRP A 176 -20.82 9.83 -23.61
CA TRP A 176 -19.94 10.13 -24.74
C TRP A 176 -19.27 8.86 -25.33
N ALA A 177 -19.06 7.81 -24.54
CA ALA A 177 -18.43 6.56 -24.94
C ALA A 177 -19.42 5.63 -25.65
N GLU A 178 -20.69 5.61 -25.26
CA GLU A 178 -21.78 4.96 -26.03
C GLU A 178 -21.85 5.50 -27.48
N TRP A 179 -21.47 6.76 -27.69
CA TRP A 179 -21.34 7.37 -29.01
C TRP A 179 -20.02 7.00 -29.73
N MET A 180 -18.98 6.60 -28.99
CA MET A 180 -17.61 6.31 -29.49
C MET A 180 -17.22 4.82 -29.49
N GLU A 181 -18.10 3.90 -29.07
CA GLU A 181 -17.90 2.43 -29.09
C GLU A 181 -17.57 1.84 -30.49
N ALA A 182 -17.55 2.65 -31.54
CA ALA A 182 -16.99 2.30 -32.85
C ALA A 182 -15.44 2.21 -32.88
N VAL A 183 -14.71 2.62 -31.82
CA VAL A 183 -13.24 2.58 -31.80
C VAL A 183 -12.73 1.93 -30.51
N VAL A 184 -11.97 0.85 -30.67
CA VAL A 184 -11.44 -0.04 -29.63
C VAL A 184 -10.44 0.69 -28.70
N ASP A 185 -10.47 0.32 -27.41
CA ASP A 185 -9.42 0.49 -26.38
C ASP A 185 -9.63 1.54 -25.25
N GLN A 186 -10.84 1.59 -24.68
CA GLN A 186 -11.20 2.54 -23.59
C GLN A 186 -11.21 1.96 -22.16
N LYS A 187 -11.00 0.64 -21.98
CA LYS A 187 -11.19 -0.06 -20.68
C LYS A 187 -10.16 0.26 -19.59
N GLN A 188 -9.09 0.97 -19.95
CA GLN A 188 -7.93 1.26 -19.11
C GLN A 188 -7.97 2.68 -18.49
N LYS A 189 -8.73 3.62 -19.08
CA LYS A 189 -8.60 5.07 -18.83
C LYS A 189 -9.18 5.56 -17.49
N THR A 190 -10.17 4.86 -16.94
CA THR A 190 -10.93 5.34 -15.76
C THR A 190 -10.10 5.31 -14.48
N LEU A 191 -9.39 4.22 -14.20
CA LEU A 191 -8.57 4.12 -12.99
C LEU A 191 -7.34 5.06 -13.06
N GLU A 192 -6.78 5.24 -14.25
CA GLU A 192 -5.64 6.12 -14.49
C GLU A 192 -5.99 7.58 -14.21
N GLN A 193 -7.19 8.05 -14.59
CA GLN A 193 -7.66 9.39 -14.24
C GLN A 193 -7.78 9.60 -12.72
N TRP A 194 -8.33 8.62 -12.00
CA TRP A 194 -8.38 8.67 -10.54
C TRP A 194 -6.97 8.67 -9.92
N ALA A 195 -6.04 7.94 -10.52
CA ALA A 195 -4.65 7.87 -10.09
C ALA A 195 -3.93 9.22 -10.29
N GLU A 196 -4.06 9.83 -11.47
CA GLU A 196 -3.52 11.15 -11.80
C GLU A 196 -4.02 12.24 -10.84
N TRP A 197 -5.32 12.25 -10.52
CA TRP A 197 -5.86 13.17 -9.53
C TRP A 197 -5.18 12.98 -8.17
N MET A 198 -5.03 11.73 -7.70
CA MET A 198 -4.38 11.45 -6.42
C MET A 198 -2.90 11.84 -6.40
N GLU A 199 -2.19 11.67 -7.53
CA GLU A 199 -0.83 12.18 -7.70
C GLU A 199 -0.77 13.70 -7.56
N ALA A 200 -1.69 14.42 -8.22
CA ALA A 200 -1.78 15.87 -8.13
C ALA A 200 -2.07 16.35 -6.70
N VAL A 201 -2.91 15.63 -5.95
CA VAL A 201 -3.19 15.91 -4.53
C VAL A 201 -1.93 15.79 -3.68
N VAL A 202 -1.17 14.69 -3.84
CA VAL A 202 0.10 14.50 -3.11
C VAL A 202 1.09 15.60 -3.47
N ASP A 203 1.18 15.97 -4.75
CA ASP A 203 2.06 17.04 -5.21
C ASP A 203 1.65 18.40 -4.62
N GLN A 204 0.36 18.74 -4.63
CA GLN A 204 -0.12 20.00 -4.05
C GLN A 204 0.21 20.12 -2.55
N VAL A 205 0.09 19.01 -1.80
CA VAL A 205 0.37 18.98 -0.37
C VAL A 205 1.87 19.07 -0.09
N LEU A 206 2.69 18.33 -0.82
CA LEU A 206 4.14 18.23 -0.56
C LEU A 206 4.96 19.34 -1.22
N ALA A 207 4.51 19.93 -2.33
CA ALA A 207 5.25 20.97 -3.05
C ALA A 207 5.54 22.20 -2.17
N LYS A 208 4.66 22.54 -1.23
CA LYS A 208 4.87 23.64 -0.27
C LYS A 208 6.10 23.43 0.64
N TYR A 209 6.62 22.20 0.71
CA TYR A 209 7.71 21.79 1.60
C TYR A 209 8.92 21.24 0.84
N HIS A 210 9.01 21.44 -0.48
CA HIS A 210 10.07 20.87 -1.31
C HIS A 210 11.49 21.29 -0.88
N ASP A 211 11.66 22.52 -0.40
CA ASP A 211 12.94 23.05 0.11
C ASP A 211 13.24 22.64 1.56
N LYS A 212 12.33 21.93 2.23
CA LYS A 212 12.51 21.56 3.64
C LYS A 212 13.32 20.27 3.78
N PRO A 213 14.05 20.11 4.91
CA PRO A 213 14.71 18.85 5.24
C PRO A 213 13.77 17.63 5.15
N LEU A 214 14.32 16.49 4.74
CA LEU A 214 13.56 15.25 4.50
C LEU A 214 12.71 14.80 5.69
N ASN A 215 13.18 15.03 6.93
CA ASN A 215 12.41 14.70 8.13
C ASN A 215 11.13 15.53 8.25
N ILE A 216 11.19 16.82 7.94
CA ILE A 216 10.01 17.71 7.94
C ILE A 216 9.05 17.27 6.83
N LEU A 217 9.56 16.99 5.63
CA LEU A 217 8.74 16.50 4.52
C LEU A 217 8.06 15.17 4.87
N ALA A 218 8.77 14.25 5.53
CA ALA A 218 8.22 12.98 5.99
C ALA A 218 7.16 13.16 7.10
N ASP A 219 7.30 14.17 7.96
CA ASP A 219 6.32 14.48 9.01
C ASP A 219 5.05 15.11 8.43
N VAL A 220 5.18 16.01 7.45
CA VAL A 220 4.05 16.53 6.68
C VAL A 220 3.33 15.40 5.95
N ALA A 221 4.06 14.51 5.29
CA ALA A 221 3.47 13.38 4.58
C ALA A 221 2.76 12.40 5.52
N LYS A 222 3.31 12.15 6.72
CA LYS A 222 2.63 11.40 7.80
C LYS A 222 1.31 12.06 8.18
N GLN A 223 1.33 13.37 8.40
CA GLN A 223 0.14 14.10 8.83
C GLN A 223 -0.93 14.06 7.74
N PHE A 224 -0.54 14.24 6.47
CA PHE A 224 -1.43 14.09 5.33
C PHE A 224 -2.11 12.71 5.29
N LEU A 225 -1.34 11.61 5.38
CA LEU A 225 -1.91 10.26 5.37
C LEU A 225 -2.84 9.98 6.55
N LYS A 226 -2.53 10.52 7.73
CA LYS A 226 -3.42 10.43 8.92
C LYS A 226 -4.72 11.19 8.69
N ASN A 227 -4.62 12.42 8.21
CA ASN A 227 -5.78 13.26 7.92
C ASN A 227 -6.66 12.59 6.86
N TRP A 228 -6.07 12.13 5.76
CA TRP A 228 -6.77 11.35 4.74
C TRP A 228 -7.54 10.17 5.35
N SER A 229 -6.87 9.34 6.16
CA SER A 229 -7.49 8.16 6.78
C SER A 229 -8.63 8.54 7.74
N PHE A 230 -8.51 9.67 8.44
CA PHE A 230 -9.54 10.17 9.34
C PHE A 230 -10.78 10.67 8.56
N TYR A 231 -10.59 11.55 7.58
CA TYR A 231 -11.68 12.06 6.73
C TYR A 231 -12.39 10.92 5.99
N SER A 232 -11.65 10.00 5.38
CA SER A 232 -12.23 8.85 4.69
C SER A 232 -12.96 7.89 5.64
N SER A 233 -12.54 7.82 6.92
CA SER A 233 -13.29 7.10 7.97
C SER A 233 -14.64 7.72 8.28
N MET A 234 -14.71 9.05 8.38
CA MET A 234 -15.97 9.72 8.65
C MET A 234 -16.97 9.55 7.50
N ILE A 235 -16.49 9.60 6.25
CA ILE A 235 -17.32 9.33 5.07
C ILE A 235 -17.85 7.89 5.09
N ILE A 236 -16.99 6.89 5.32
CA ILE A 236 -17.41 5.47 5.40
C ILE A 236 -18.40 5.24 6.54
N ARG A 237 -18.19 5.88 7.69
CA ARG A 237 -19.11 5.81 8.83
C ARG A 237 -20.49 6.35 8.47
N ASP A 238 -20.57 7.52 7.85
CA ASP A 238 -21.85 8.12 7.46
C ASP A 238 -22.59 7.25 6.42
N LEU A 239 -21.87 6.73 5.41
CA LEU A 239 -22.41 5.75 4.45
C LEU A 239 -22.91 4.47 5.14
N THR A 240 -22.23 4.01 6.19
CA THR A 240 -22.67 2.85 6.99
C THR A 240 -23.99 3.15 7.71
N LEU A 241 -24.09 4.29 8.38
CA LEU A 241 -25.29 4.69 9.13
C LEU A 241 -26.50 4.87 8.21
N ARG A 242 -26.28 5.28 6.96
CA ARG A 242 -27.33 5.42 5.95
C ARG A 242 -27.65 4.11 5.24
N SER A 243 -26.91 3.03 5.50
CA SER A 243 -27.03 1.76 4.78
C SER A 243 -26.96 1.96 3.25
N ALA A 244 -25.99 2.76 2.81
CA ALA A 244 -25.79 3.11 1.40
C ALA A 244 -25.62 1.84 0.55
N GLN A 245 -26.33 1.76 -0.59
CA GLN A 245 -26.28 0.60 -1.48
C GLN A 245 -24.89 0.41 -2.10
N SER A 246 -24.17 1.51 -2.32
CA SER A 246 -22.81 1.50 -2.83
C SER A 246 -21.71 1.40 -1.76
N PHE A 247 -22.06 1.10 -0.50
CA PHE A 247 -21.11 1.01 0.62
C PHE A 247 -19.89 0.14 0.30
N GLY A 248 -20.11 -1.06 -0.24
CA GLY A 248 -19.02 -2.00 -0.58
C GLY A 248 -18.03 -1.42 -1.59
N SER A 249 -18.54 -0.66 -2.57
CA SER A 249 -17.71 0.02 -3.57
C SER A 249 -16.88 1.15 -2.95
N PHE A 250 -17.48 1.99 -2.11
CA PHE A 250 -16.74 3.01 -1.37
C PHE A 250 -15.66 2.42 -0.46
N HIS A 251 -15.98 1.33 0.23
CA HIS A 251 -15.01 0.65 1.08
C HIS A 251 -13.82 0.12 0.28
N LEU A 252 -14.07 -0.50 -0.88
CA LEU A 252 -13.02 -0.99 -1.77
C LEU A 252 -12.14 0.15 -2.32
N ILE A 253 -12.75 1.24 -2.80
CA ILE A 253 -12.03 2.42 -3.30
C ILE A 253 -11.18 3.04 -2.18
N ARG A 254 -11.70 3.12 -0.96
CA ARG A 254 -10.93 3.58 0.20
C ARG A 254 -9.70 2.70 0.47
N LEU A 255 -9.86 1.37 0.49
CA LEU A 255 -8.74 0.44 0.70
C LEU A 255 -7.65 0.64 -0.37
N LEU A 256 -8.05 0.81 -1.63
CA LEU A 256 -7.13 1.13 -2.71
C LEU A 256 -6.39 2.45 -2.47
N TYR A 257 -7.12 3.53 -2.16
CA TYR A 257 -6.54 4.86 -2.00
C TYR A 257 -5.63 4.97 -0.78
N ASP A 258 -5.97 4.34 0.34
CA ASP A 258 -5.11 4.31 1.53
C ASP A 258 -3.72 3.70 1.20
N GLU A 259 -3.69 2.59 0.43
CA GLU A 259 -2.43 1.97 0.01
C GLU A 259 -1.72 2.74 -1.12
N TYR A 260 -2.48 3.31 -2.06
CA TYR A 260 -1.91 4.06 -3.18
C TYR A 260 -1.32 5.41 -2.76
N LEU A 261 -1.96 6.16 -1.87
CA LEU A 261 -1.38 7.40 -1.31
C LEU A 261 -0.08 7.12 -0.57
N LEU A 262 -0.04 6.04 0.21
CA LEU A 262 1.19 5.64 0.89
C LEU A 262 2.30 5.34 -0.13
N TYR A 263 1.98 4.63 -1.21
CA TYR A 263 2.91 4.38 -2.32
C TYR A 263 3.41 5.69 -2.96
N LEU A 264 2.52 6.62 -3.29
CA LEU A 264 2.88 7.91 -3.88
C LEU A 264 3.76 8.76 -2.95
N VAL A 265 3.42 8.83 -1.67
CA VAL A 265 4.22 9.51 -0.65
C VAL A 265 5.62 8.90 -0.57
N GLU A 266 5.74 7.56 -0.56
CA GLU A 266 7.03 6.86 -0.54
C GLU A 266 7.88 7.22 -1.78
N LEU A 267 7.26 7.30 -2.96
CA LEU A 267 7.94 7.75 -4.19
C LEU A 267 8.43 9.20 -4.10
N ARG A 268 7.59 10.12 -3.60
CA ARG A 268 7.94 11.54 -3.48
C ARG A 268 9.07 11.76 -2.47
N LEU A 269 9.02 11.07 -1.32
CA LEU A 269 10.10 11.12 -0.33
C LEU A 269 11.41 10.53 -0.87
N ALA A 270 11.34 9.44 -1.64
CA ALA A 270 12.50 8.84 -2.30
C ALA A 270 13.15 9.77 -3.31
N LYS A 271 12.33 10.44 -4.14
CA LYS A 271 12.79 11.45 -5.09
C LYS A 271 13.45 12.63 -4.38
N ALA A 272 12.84 13.18 -3.34
CA ALA A 272 13.40 14.29 -2.56
C ALA A 272 14.72 13.91 -1.86
N ALA A 273 14.83 12.66 -1.38
CA ALA A 273 16.04 12.16 -0.74
C ALA A 273 17.15 11.73 -1.72
N ASN A 274 16.85 11.65 -3.02
CA ASN A 274 17.66 10.98 -4.04
C ASN A 274 18.12 9.58 -3.61
N LYS A 275 17.17 8.76 -3.14
CA LYS A 275 17.43 7.40 -2.62
C LYS A 275 16.42 6.41 -3.18
N PRO A 276 16.75 5.11 -3.24
CA PRO A 276 15.78 4.07 -3.59
C PRO A 276 14.59 4.06 -2.62
N VAL A 277 13.37 3.83 -3.13
CA VAL A 277 12.12 3.80 -2.32
C VAL A 277 12.22 2.79 -1.19
N ILE A 278 12.76 1.60 -1.48
CA ILE A 278 12.97 0.53 -0.48
C ILE A 278 13.79 1.03 0.73
N SER A 279 14.75 1.94 0.50
CA SER A 279 15.57 2.51 1.58
C SER A 279 14.82 3.54 2.43
N ILE A 280 13.90 4.30 1.82
CA ILE A 280 13.00 5.21 2.53
C ILE A 280 12.04 4.42 3.41
N MET A 281 11.44 3.36 2.86
CA MET A 281 10.54 2.49 3.61
C MET A 281 11.22 1.89 4.86
N ALA A 282 12.51 1.55 4.80
CA ALA A 282 13.29 1.10 5.97
C ALA A 282 13.42 2.17 7.05
N GLN A 283 13.66 3.43 6.67
CA GLN A 283 13.85 4.55 7.59
C GLN A 283 12.51 5.02 8.18
N VAL A 284 11.48 5.05 7.34
CA VAL A 284 10.15 5.57 7.67
C VAL A 284 9.36 4.56 8.51
N ARG A 285 9.50 3.25 8.29
CA ARG A 285 8.77 2.22 9.08
C ARG A 285 9.17 2.09 10.55
N GLN A 286 10.36 2.52 10.95
CA GLN A 286 10.68 2.61 12.38
C GLN A 286 9.73 3.58 13.11
N VAL A 287 9.04 4.46 12.37
CA VAL A 287 8.10 5.46 12.91
C VAL A 287 6.63 5.10 12.65
N PHE A 288 6.30 4.39 11.57
CA PHE A 288 4.90 4.10 11.17
C PHE A 288 4.28 2.83 11.76
N SER A 289 5.07 1.99 12.45
CA SER A 289 4.62 0.66 12.89
C SER A 289 3.54 0.65 13.99
N SER A 290 3.09 1.80 14.50
CA SER A 290 2.14 1.90 15.61
C SER A 290 0.70 2.30 15.23
N HIS A 291 0.40 2.84 14.03
CA HIS A 291 -0.90 3.50 13.83
C HIS A 291 -1.74 3.10 12.60
N LEU A 292 -1.16 2.60 11.49
CA LEU A 292 -1.99 2.22 10.33
C LEU A 292 -2.72 0.87 10.52
N SER A 293 -2.25 0.03 11.44
CA SER A 293 -2.93 -1.22 11.78
C SER A 293 -4.21 -1.00 12.60
N ILE A 294 -4.42 0.17 13.20
CA ILE A 294 -5.56 0.39 14.10
C ILE A 294 -6.82 0.81 13.31
N SER A 295 -6.71 1.58 12.23
CA SER A 295 -7.89 2.00 11.46
C SER A 295 -8.55 0.82 10.71
N VAL A 296 -7.74 -0.08 10.16
CA VAL A 296 -8.22 -1.30 9.47
C VAL A 296 -8.89 -2.27 10.46
N PHE A 297 -8.34 -2.44 11.67
CA PHE A 297 -8.90 -3.37 12.65
C PHE A 297 -10.17 -2.84 13.33
N HIS A 298 -10.24 -1.54 13.64
CA HIS A 298 -11.41 -0.99 14.34
C HIS A 298 -12.66 -0.92 13.45
N HIS A 299 -12.50 -0.63 12.15
CA HIS A 299 -13.63 -0.62 11.20
C HIS A 299 -14.02 -2.01 10.69
N SER A 300 -13.07 -2.95 10.53
CA SER A 300 -13.43 -4.33 10.15
C SER A 300 -14.32 -5.00 11.19
N LEU A 301 -14.12 -4.71 12.48
CA LEU A 301 -15.01 -5.20 13.55
C LEU A 301 -16.40 -4.57 13.47
N ILE A 302 -16.52 -3.27 13.17
CA ILE A 302 -17.81 -2.59 13.01
C ILE A 302 -18.57 -3.15 11.79
N VAL A 303 -17.90 -3.37 10.66
CA VAL A 303 -18.51 -3.95 9.45
C VAL A 303 -18.95 -5.40 9.70
N VAL A 304 -18.15 -6.21 10.39
CA VAL A 304 -18.54 -7.56 10.82
C VAL A 304 -19.73 -7.49 11.79
N PHE A 305 -19.77 -6.54 12.72
CA PHE A 305 -20.86 -6.37 13.65
C PHE A 305 -22.17 -5.93 12.97
N VAL A 306 -22.10 -5.02 11.99
CA VAL A 306 -23.25 -4.56 11.20
C VAL A 306 -23.75 -5.67 10.26
N ALA A 307 -22.85 -6.40 9.59
CA ALA A 307 -23.22 -7.56 8.77
C ALA A 307 -23.88 -8.68 9.60
N LEU A 308 -23.40 -8.94 10.83
CA LEU A 308 -24.00 -9.90 11.75
C LEU A 308 -25.35 -9.43 12.31
N ASN A 309 -25.58 -8.12 12.47
CA ASN A 309 -26.84 -7.59 12.98
C ASN A 309 -27.91 -7.36 11.89
N CYS A 310 -27.53 -7.03 10.65
CA CYS A 310 -28.47 -6.91 9.53
C CYS A 310 -28.99 -8.27 9.03
N CYS A 311 -28.21 -9.35 9.19
CA CYS A 311 -28.63 -10.69 8.79
C CYS A 311 -29.36 -11.49 9.90
N ARG A 312 -29.76 -10.85 11.01
CA ARG A 312 -30.47 -11.50 12.13
C ARG A 312 -31.74 -12.29 11.75
N PRO A 313 -32.53 -11.96 10.71
CA PRO A 313 -33.68 -12.79 10.35
C PRO A 313 -33.30 -14.05 9.55
N LEU A 314 -32.11 -14.13 8.95
CA LEU A 314 -31.69 -15.21 8.03
C LEU A 314 -30.69 -16.19 8.65
N PHE A 315 -30.00 -15.82 9.74
CA PHE A 315 -28.93 -16.64 10.32
C PHE A 315 -29.37 -17.72 11.32
N ILE A 316 -30.64 -17.77 11.70
CA ILE A 316 -31.13 -18.77 12.68
C ILE A 316 -31.11 -20.20 12.11
N TYR A 317 -31.04 -20.39 10.78
CA TYR A 317 -31.12 -21.74 10.17
C TYR A 317 -29.80 -22.38 9.72
N ASN A 318 -28.63 -21.73 9.86
CA ASN A 318 -27.38 -22.34 9.36
C ASN A 318 -26.11 -22.05 10.20
N ALA A 319 -26.25 -22.10 11.53
CA ALA A 319 -25.15 -21.86 12.48
C ALA A 319 -23.98 -22.88 12.43
N LYS A 320 -24.05 -23.92 11.60
CA LYS A 320 -23.01 -24.96 11.53
C LYS A 320 -21.89 -24.70 10.52
N PHE A 321 -22.05 -23.75 9.60
CA PHE A 321 -21.05 -23.48 8.54
C PHE A 321 -20.00 -22.43 8.96
N CYS A 322 -20.38 -21.39 9.73
CA CYS A 322 -19.45 -20.33 10.14
C CYS A 322 -18.51 -20.70 11.29
N TYR A 323 -18.86 -21.71 12.12
CA TYR A 323 -18.09 -22.06 13.31
C TYR A 323 -16.70 -22.64 12.98
N ASN A 324 -16.53 -23.28 11.82
CA ASN A 324 -15.29 -23.98 11.48
C ASN A 324 -14.22 -23.12 10.77
N HIS A 325 -14.54 -21.92 10.27
CA HIS A 325 -13.60 -21.13 9.46
C HIS A 325 -12.94 -19.94 10.18
N LEU A 326 -13.50 -19.47 11.30
CA LEU A 326 -13.02 -18.27 12.02
C LEU A 326 -11.97 -18.55 13.12
N TRP A 327 -11.74 -19.80 13.51
CA TRP A 327 -10.82 -20.14 14.63
C TRP A 327 -9.33 -20.32 14.25
N LYS A 328 -8.93 -20.09 12.98
CA LYS A 328 -7.53 -20.27 12.54
C LYS A 328 -6.65 -19.01 12.63
N LEU A 329 -7.16 -17.89 13.16
CA LEU A 329 -6.34 -16.71 13.49
C LEU A 329 -5.86 -16.79 14.94
N ARG A 330 -4.87 -17.66 15.20
CA ARG A 330 -4.21 -17.75 16.50
C ARG A 330 -3.10 -16.71 16.59
N CYS A 331 -3.30 -15.73 17.47
CA CYS A 331 -2.32 -14.74 17.89
C CYS A 331 -1.09 -15.41 18.51
N ILE A 332 0.10 -15.06 18.00
CA ILE A 332 1.39 -15.25 18.68
C ILE A 332 1.69 -13.96 19.43
N ASN A 333 1.26 -13.87 20.69
CA ASN A 333 2.12 -13.46 21.81
C ASN A 333 1.34 -13.48 23.15
N ARG A 334 2.00 -14.08 24.15
CA ARG A 334 1.73 -14.03 25.59
C ARG A 334 1.60 -12.55 26.05
N SER A 335 0.88 -12.16 27.10
CA SER A 335 0.39 -12.81 28.30
C SER A 335 -0.55 -11.79 28.96
N GLU A 336 -1.81 -12.15 29.22
CA GLU A 336 -2.61 -11.57 30.30
C GLU A 336 -3.86 -12.43 30.52
N LYS A 337 -4.27 -12.54 31.78
CA LYS A 337 -5.20 -13.55 32.31
C LYS A 337 -6.61 -13.40 31.71
N LEU A 338 -7.16 -14.52 31.23
CA LEU A 338 -8.58 -14.66 30.90
C LEU A 338 -9.45 -14.52 32.17
N VAL A 339 -10.38 -13.57 32.16
CA VAL A 339 -11.59 -13.62 33.00
C VAL A 339 -12.75 -13.96 32.08
N TRP A 340 -13.35 -15.12 32.33
CA TRP A 340 -14.56 -15.59 31.65
C TRP A 340 -15.79 -14.90 32.26
N LEU A 341 -16.60 -14.24 31.44
CA LEU A 341 -17.99 -13.92 31.78
C LEU A 341 -18.91 -14.76 30.89
N ASN A 342 -19.51 -15.77 31.50
CA ASN A 342 -20.61 -16.55 30.95
C ASN A 342 -21.83 -15.65 30.72
N PHE A 343 -22.30 -15.56 29.49
CA PHE A 343 -23.67 -15.17 29.18
C PHE A 343 -24.39 -16.39 28.60
N GLU A 344 -24.86 -17.27 29.49
CA GLU A 344 -26.02 -18.12 29.23
C GLU A 344 -27.22 -17.49 29.97
N ARG A 345 -28.37 -17.48 29.29
CA ARG A 345 -29.69 -16.92 29.69
C ARG A 345 -29.86 -15.41 29.43
N ILE A 346 -30.48 -15.06 28.30
CA ILE A 346 -31.93 -14.87 28.09
C ILE A 346 -32.18 -14.81 26.58
#